data_AF-A0AAD4UI33-F1
#
_entry.id   AF-A0AAD4UI33-F1
#
_cell.length_a   1.000
_cell.length_b   1.000
_cell.length_c   1.000
_cell.angle_alpha   90.00
_cell.angle_beta   90.00
_cell.angle_gamma   90.00
#
_symmetry.space_group_name_H-M   'P 1'
#
loop_
_entity.id
_entity.type
_entity.pdbx_description
1 polymer ?
#
loop_
_entity_poly.entity_id
_entity_poly.type
_entity_poly.pdbx_seq_one_letter_code
_entity_poly.pdbx_strand_id
1 'polypeptide(L)'
;MDIEALEKLSKNKKLVKKLAKKYDAFLASESLIKQIPRILGPGLNKAGKFLSLLTHNENMVAKADDVKSMIKFQMKKVLRLAVAVGHVKMTDDELVYNIHLAVNFLVSLLKKNWQNIRPCTLRAPWASPSVCTKVQLNKPY
;
A
#
# COMPACT_ATOMS: atom_id res chain seq x y z
N MET A 1 17.97 -13.62 -1.33
CA MET A 1 18.36 -12.99 -0.05
C MET A 1 18.27 -14.09 1.00
N ASP A 2 19.42 -14.58 1.44
CA ASP A 2 19.50 -15.68 2.40
C ASP A 2 19.21 -15.22 3.83
N ILE A 3 18.82 -16.17 4.68
CA ILE A 3 18.43 -15.96 6.08
C ILE A 3 19.58 -15.29 6.87
N GLU A 4 20.82 -15.70 6.61
CA GLU A 4 22.03 -15.12 7.21
C GLU A 4 22.27 -13.67 6.81
N ALA A 5 21.94 -13.31 5.57
CA ALA A 5 22.02 -11.93 5.11
C ALA A 5 20.97 -11.06 5.80
N LEU A 6 19.79 -11.61 6.08
CA LEU A 6 18.70 -10.92 6.78
C LEU A 6 19.06 -10.61 8.25
N GLU A 7 19.74 -11.54 8.93
CA GLU A 7 20.24 -11.34 10.29
C GLU A 7 21.34 -10.28 10.37
N LYS A 8 22.30 -10.30 9.42
CA LYS A 8 23.34 -9.27 9.30
C LYS A 8 22.75 -7.89 9.04
N LEU A 9 21.67 -7.81 8.27
CA LEU A 9 20.98 -6.55 7.97
C LEU A 9 20.22 -5.98 9.18
N SER A 10 19.69 -6.81 10.08
CA SER A 10 18.96 -6.35 11.28
C SER A 10 19.84 -5.56 12.25
N LYS A 11 21.11 -5.94 12.38
CA LYS A 11 22.09 -5.23 13.23
C LYS A 11 22.25 -3.75 12.80
N ASN A 12 22.00 -3.43 11.53
CA ASN A 12 22.18 -2.10 10.96
C ASN A 12 20.85 -1.38 10.66
N LYS A 13 20.31 -0.65 11.66
CA LYS A 13 19.05 0.12 11.54
C LYS A 13 19.01 1.10 10.35
N LYS A 14 20.16 1.63 9.90
CA LYS A 14 20.24 2.56 8.75
C LYS A 14 19.96 1.85 7.42
N LEU A 15 20.48 0.63 7.23
CA LEU A 15 20.27 -0.15 6.01
C LEU A 15 18.84 -0.67 5.93
N VAL A 16 18.27 -1.10 7.07
CA VAL A 16 16.85 -1.49 7.15
C VAL A 16 15.94 -0.33 6.75
N LYS A 17 16.21 0.89 7.21
CA LYS A 17 15.43 2.08 6.80
C LYS A 17 15.59 2.41 5.32
N LYS A 18 16.76 2.18 4.71
CA LYS A 18 16.97 2.37 3.26
C LYS A 18 16.16 1.33 2.46
N LEU A 19 16.18 0.06 2.86
CA LEU A 19 15.40 -1.00 2.22
C LEU A 19 13.90 -0.77 2.36
N ALA A 20 13.44 -0.40 3.56
CA ALA A 20 12.04 -0.07 3.81
C ALA A 20 11.57 1.17 3.03
N LYS A 21 12.45 2.09 2.61
CA LYS A 21 12.08 3.20 1.73
C LYS A 21 12.06 2.81 0.25
N LYS A 22 12.92 1.88 -0.17
CA LYS A 22 13.06 1.46 -1.57
C LYS A 22 11.92 0.56 -2.05
N TYR A 23 11.40 -0.33 -1.20
CA TYR A 23 10.40 -1.32 -1.58
C TYR A 23 9.10 -1.13 -0.81
N ASP A 24 7.96 -1.20 -1.50
CA ASP A 24 6.62 -0.99 -0.92
C ASP A 24 5.93 -2.27 -0.46
N ALA A 25 6.32 -3.41 -1.02
CA ALA A 25 5.85 -4.72 -0.63
C ALA A 25 7.02 -5.69 -0.43
N PHE A 26 6.89 -6.58 0.55
CA PHE A 26 7.82 -7.67 0.79
C PHE A 26 7.04 -8.97 0.66
N LEU A 27 7.55 -9.89 -0.18
CA LEU A 27 7.04 -11.24 -0.32
C LEU A 27 7.94 -12.18 0.46
N ALA A 28 7.32 -13.07 1.24
CA ALA A 28 8.04 -14.05 2.04
C ALA A 28 7.39 -15.43 1.94
N SER A 29 8.23 -16.45 1.83
CA SER A 29 7.82 -17.85 1.95
C SER A 29 7.25 -18.14 3.34
N GLU A 30 6.35 -19.12 3.42
CA GLU A 30 5.70 -19.56 4.65
C GLU A 30 6.71 -19.97 5.75
N SER A 31 7.84 -20.55 5.36
CA SER A 31 8.93 -20.89 6.29
C SER A 31 9.56 -19.67 6.99
N LEU A 32 9.53 -18.50 6.35
CA LEU A 32 10.20 -17.28 6.82
C LEU A 32 9.24 -16.29 7.50
N ILE A 33 7.93 -16.45 7.32
CA ILE A 33 6.94 -15.48 7.82
C ILE A 33 6.91 -15.36 9.34
N LYS A 34 7.32 -16.41 10.08
CA LYS A 34 7.40 -16.38 11.56
C LYS A 34 8.63 -15.61 12.07
N GLN A 35 9.72 -15.62 11.31
CA GLN A 35 10.99 -15.01 11.72
C GLN A 35 11.09 -13.54 11.36
N ILE A 36 10.55 -13.15 10.19
CA ILE A 36 10.68 -11.78 9.68
C ILE A 36 10.06 -10.72 10.60
N PRO A 37 8.86 -10.89 11.19
CA PRO A 37 8.29 -9.91 12.11
C PRO A 37 9.14 -9.72 13.38
N ARG A 38 9.83 -10.77 13.85
CA ARG A 38 10.72 -10.69 15.02
C ARG A 38 12.00 -9.92 14.72
N ILE A 39 12.60 -10.15 13.55
CA ILE A 39 13.91 -9.60 13.17
C ILE A 39 13.80 -8.20 12.56
N LEU A 40 12.76 -7.96 11.74
CA LEU A 40 12.56 -6.73 10.98
C LEU A 40 11.34 -5.91 11.44
N GLY A 41 10.56 -6.41 12.41
CA GLY A 41 9.37 -5.73 12.95
C GLY A 41 9.58 -4.28 13.38
N PRO A 42 10.65 -3.94 14.14
CA PRO A 42 10.87 -2.56 14.59
C PRO A 42 11.11 -1.58 13.44
N GLY A 43 11.67 -2.04 12.32
CA GLY A 43 11.95 -1.22 11.14
C GLY A 43 10.79 -1.14 10.16
N LEU A 44 10.12 -2.27 9.90
CA LEU A 44 9.07 -2.40 8.90
C LEU A 44 7.70 -1.95 9.41
N ASN A 45 7.35 -2.21 10.68
CA ASN A 45 6.08 -1.77 11.25
C ASN A 45 6.02 -0.24 11.36
N LYS A 46 7.15 0.40 11.71
CA LYS A 46 7.25 1.87 11.71
C LYS A 46 7.10 2.48 10.30
N ALA A 47 7.44 1.72 9.27
CA ALA A 47 7.25 2.12 7.87
C ALA A 47 5.85 1.79 7.34
N GLY A 48 5.01 1.06 8.10
CA GLY A 48 3.68 0.63 7.67
C GLY A 48 3.71 -0.37 6.51
N LYS A 49 4.82 -1.10 6.33
CA LYS A 49 4.98 -2.05 5.22
C LYS A 49 4.80 -3.47 5.74
N PHE A 50 3.70 -4.09 5.33
CA PHE A 50 3.34 -5.45 5.73
C PHE A 50 3.88 -6.49 4.74
N LEU A 51 4.21 -7.67 5.26
CA LEU A 51 4.67 -8.81 4.47
C LEU A 51 3.49 -9.58 3.89
N SER A 52 3.54 -9.86 2.60
CA SER A 52 2.60 -10.74 1.93
C SER A 52 3.14 -12.17 1.94
N LEU A 53 2.27 -13.13 2.30
CA LEU A 53 2.58 -14.55 2.28
C LEU A 53 2.66 -15.05 0.84
N LEU A 54 3.72 -15.81 0.54
CA LEU A 54 3.83 -16.60 -0.67
C LEU A 54 3.63 -18.06 -0.30
N THR A 55 2.59 -18.69 -0.86
CA THR A 55 2.37 -20.13 -0.73
C THR A 55 3.19 -20.88 -1.78
N HIS A 56 3.65 -22.10 -1.44
CA HIS A 56 4.50 -22.90 -2.32
C HIS A 56 3.81 -23.39 -3.61
N ASN A 57 2.49 -23.23 -3.70
CA ASN A 57 1.67 -23.72 -4.81
C ASN A 57 1.36 -22.64 -5.86
N GLU A 58 1.78 -21.40 -5.63
CA GLU A 58 1.44 -20.26 -6.48
C GLU A 58 2.65 -19.77 -7.29
N ASN A 59 2.41 -19.38 -8.54
CA ASN A 59 3.43 -18.80 -9.39
C ASN A 59 3.91 -17.45 -8.81
N MET A 60 5.21 -17.38 -8.48
CA MET A 60 5.84 -16.18 -7.91
C MET A 60 5.65 -14.94 -8.79
N VAL A 61 5.63 -15.11 -10.11
CA VAL A 61 5.46 -14.02 -11.09
C VAL A 61 4.06 -13.44 -11.02
N ALA A 62 3.03 -14.30 -11.01
CA ALA A 62 1.63 -13.85 -10.93
C ALA A 62 1.36 -13.08 -9.63
N LYS A 63 1.85 -13.58 -8.50
CA LYS A 63 1.70 -12.89 -7.21
C LYS A 63 2.46 -11.57 -7.15
N ALA A 64 3.61 -11.46 -7.83
CA ALA A 64 4.33 -10.20 -7.92
C ALA A 64 3.53 -9.16 -8.73
N ASP A 65 2.89 -9.58 -9.82
CA ASP A 65 2.05 -8.71 -10.64
C ASP A 65 0.75 -8.31 -9.92
N ASP A 66 0.15 -9.22 -9.15
CA ASP A 66 -1.00 -8.90 -8.28
C ASP A 66 -0.63 -7.85 -7.24
N VAL A 67 0.51 -8.02 -6.57
CA VAL A 67 0.98 -7.10 -5.53
C VAL A 67 1.36 -5.74 -6.11
N LYS A 68 1.87 -5.72 -7.34
CA LYS A 68 2.18 -4.49 -8.08
C LYS A 68 0.91 -3.74 -8.52
N SER A 69 -0.13 -4.48 -8.86
CA SER A 69 -1.43 -3.94 -9.30
C SER A 69 -2.34 -3.57 -8.13
N MET A 70 -2.04 -4.06 -6.92
CA MET A 70 -2.84 -3.78 -5.74
C MET A 70 -2.48 -2.43 -5.09
N ILE A 71 -3.51 -1.60 -4.91
CA ILE A 71 -3.43 -0.33 -4.21
C ILE A 71 -3.83 -0.52 -2.74
N LYS A 72 -2.90 -0.30 -1.80
CA LYS A 72 -3.16 -0.44 -0.37
C LYS A 72 -3.81 0.83 0.19
N PHE A 73 -5.08 0.74 0.59
CA PHE A 73 -5.71 1.76 1.44
C PHE A 73 -5.32 1.51 2.90
N GLN A 74 -4.63 2.48 3.51
CA GLN A 74 -4.32 2.45 4.93
C GLN A 74 -5.04 3.62 5.61
N MET A 75 -6.06 3.28 6.39
CA MET A 75 -6.78 4.25 7.22
C MET A 75 -5.82 4.72 8.33
N LYS A 76 -5.37 5.97 8.22
CA LYS A 76 -4.60 6.65 9.28
C LYS A 76 -5.52 7.60 10.04
N LYS A 77 -5.02 8.17 11.16
CA LYS A 77 -5.66 9.27 11.89
C LYS A 77 -5.61 10.60 11.11
N VAL A 78 -5.84 10.57 9.80
CA VAL A 78 -5.89 11.73 8.91
C VAL A 78 -7.20 11.65 8.14
N LEU A 79 -7.92 12.77 8.11
CA LEU A 79 -9.24 12.87 7.47
C LEU A 79 -9.18 12.87 5.94
N ARG A 80 -7.98 12.90 5.35
CA ARG A 80 -7.75 12.90 3.90
C ARG A 80 -6.82 11.76 3.54
N LEU A 81 -7.31 10.88 2.67
CA LEU A 81 -6.51 9.86 2.03
C LEU A 81 -6.11 10.33 0.64
N ALA A 82 -5.05 9.75 0.15
CA ALA A 82 -4.30 10.25 -0.97
C ALA A 82 -3.79 9.01 -1.69
N VAL A 83 -4.40 8.68 -2.83
CA VAL A 83 -4.16 7.43 -3.55
C VAL A 83 -3.94 7.67 -5.04
N ALA A 84 -2.99 6.94 -5.62
CA ALA A 84 -2.73 6.90 -7.05
C ALA A 84 -3.63 5.85 -7.71
N VAL A 85 -4.37 6.24 -8.75
CA VAL A 85 -5.44 5.43 -9.36
C VAL A 85 -5.09 4.98 -10.79
N GLY A 86 -3.95 5.43 -11.35
CA GLY A 86 -3.52 5.00 -12.68
C GLY A 86 -2.27 5.67 -13.19
N HIS A 87 -1.80 5.21 -14.36
CA HIS A 87 -0.68 5.79 -15.10
C HIS A 87 -1.18 6.54 -16.34
N VAL A 88 -0.40 7.52 -16.81
CA VAL A 88 -0.73 8.37 -17.98
C VAL A 88 -0.81 7.58 -19.29
N LYS A 89 -0.30 6.35 -19.32
CA LYS A 89 -0.34 5.46 -20.50
C LYS A 89 -1.60 4.61 -20.62
N MET A 90 -2.48 4.63 -19.60
CA MET A 90 -3.76 3.92 -19.64
C MET A 90 -4.80 4.73 -20.42
N THR A 91 -5.81 4.03 -20.93
CA THR A 91 -6.94 4.67 -21.60
C THR A 91 -7.88 5.32 -20.59
N ASP A 92 -8.67 6.30 -21.06
CA ASP A 92 -9.59 7.05 -20.18
C ASP A 92 -10.67 6.13 -19.57
N ASP A 93 -11.14 5.13 -20.32
CA ASP A 93 -12.15 4.16 -19.86
C ASP A 93 -11.62 3.26 -18.73
N GLU A 94 -10.38 2.78 -18.86
CA GLU A 94 -9.70 2.02 -17.80
C GLU A 94 -9.50 2.88 -16.55
N LEU A 95 -9.19 4.17 -16.73
CA LEU A 95 -9.01 5.11 -15.63
C LEU A 95 -10.32 5.32 -14.86
N VAL A 96 -11.43 5.51 -15.57
CA VAL A 96 -12.77 5.66 -14.98
C VAL A 96 -13.16 4.41 -14.22
N TYR A 97 -12.93 3.22 -14.80
CA TYR A 97 -13.19 1.95 -14.12
C TYR A 97 -12.40 1.82 -12.81
N ASN A 98 -11.10 2.14 -12.85
CA ASN A 98 -10.24 2.12 -11.67
C ASN A 98 -10.70 3.12 -10.60
N ILE A 99 -11.19 4.30 -10.98
CA ILE A 99 -11.76 5.28 -10.06
C ILE A 99 -13.02 4.74 -9.39
N HIS A 100 -13.95 4.14 -10.15
CA HIS A 100 -15.14 3.52 -9.59
C HIS A 100 -14.80 2.41 -8.59
N LEU A 101 -13.84 1.54 -8.93
CA LEU A 101 -13.39 0.47 -8.04
C LEU A 101 -12.80 1.03 -6.74
N ALA A 102 -11.95 2.06 -6.84
CA ALA A 102 -11.33 2.73 -5.69
C ALA A 102 -12.36 3.41 -4.76
N VAL A 103 -13.35 4.10 -5.32
CA VAL A 103 -14.41 4.75 -4.55
C VAL A 103 -15.30 3.72 -3.86
N ASN A 104 -15.73 2.68 -4.59
CA ASN A 104 -16.57 1.62 -4.03
C ASN A 104 -15.87 0.85 -2.91
N PHE A 105 -14.57 0.56 -3.07
CA PHE A 105 -13.78 -0.04 -2.01
C PHE A 105 -13.70 0.86 -0.77
N LEU A 106 -13.49 2.17 -0.96
CA LEU A 106 -13.44 3.12 0.15
C LEU A 106 -14.78 3.25 0.90
N VAL A 107 -15.91 3.23 0.18
CA VAL A 107 -17.26 3.25 0.79
C VAL A 107 -17.44 2.04 1.71
N SER A 108 -16.98 0.86 1.28
CA SER A 108 -17.11 -0.39 2.06
C SER A 108 -16.32 -0.39 3.37
N LEU A 109 -15.25 0.40 3.46
CA LEU A 109 -14.43 0.51 4.67
C LEU A 109 -15.02 1.45 5.73
N LEU A 110 -16.01 2.28 5.39
CA LEU A 110 -16.56 3.32 6.27
C LEU A 110 -17.89 2.89 6.87
N LYS A 111 -18.03 2.96 8.19
CA LYS A 111 -19.27 2.61 8.93
C LYS A 111 -20.51 3.43 8.56
N LYS A 112 -20.33 4.62 7.97
CA LYS A 112 -21.41 5.51 7.50
C LYS A 112 -21.40 5.67 5.96
N ASN A 113 -20.64 4.82 5.26
CA ASN A 113 -20.60 4.71 3.80
C ASN A 113 -20.47 6.11 3.13
N TRP A 114 -21.45 6.46 2.28
CA TRP A 114 -21.50 7.69 1.47
C TRP A 114 -21.63 8.98 2.27
N GLN A 115 -22.23 8.96 3.46
CA GLN A 115 -22.40 10.20 4.27
C GLN A 115 -21.07 10.75 4.78
N ASN A 116 -20.05 9.89 4.87
CA ASN A 116 -18.73 10.29 5.34
C ASN A 116 -17.81 10.74 4.21
N ILE A 117 -18.21 10.56 2.94
CA ILE A 117 -17.38 10.88 1.77
C ILE A 117 -17.80 12.25 1.24
N ARG A 118 -16.91 13.24 1.37
CA ARG A 118 -17.03 14.53 0.66
C ARG A 118 -16.52 14.41 -0.78
N PRO A 119 -16.73 15.43 -1.65
CA PRO A 119 -16.33 15.36 -3.05
C PRO A 119 -14.87 14.93 -3.24
N CYS A 120 -14.66 13.89 -4.04
CA CYS A 120 -13.34 13.41 -4.42
C CYS A 120 -12.72 14.35 -5.45
N THR A 121 -11.49 14.81 -5.22
CA THR A 121 -10.75 15.62 -6.20
C THR A 121 -9.71 14.77 -6.92
N LEU A 122 -9.80 14.69 -8.25
CA LEU A 122 -8.74 14.19 -9.12
C LEU A 122 -7.81 15.35 -9.50
N ARG A 123 -6.50 15.11 -9.63
CA ARG A 123 -5.55 16.06 -10.22
C ARG A 123 -4.51 15.26 -11.06
N ALA A 124 -3.52 15.90 -11.70
CA ALA A 124 -2.34 15.23 -12.31
C ALA A 124 -1.00 15.56 -11.57
N PRO A 125 -0.04 14.62 -11.40
CA PRO A 125 1.11 14.76 -10.48
C PRO A 125 2.07 15.93 -10.74
N TRP A 126 2.06 16.49 -11.95
CA TRP A 126 2.84 17.69 -12.34
C TRP A 126 2.12 19.01 -12.03
N ALA A 127 0.85 18.96 -11.62
CA ALA A 127 0.15 20.09 -11.02
C ALA A 127 0.50 20.20 -9.52
N SER A 128 0.57 21.43 -9.00
CA SER A 128 0.86 21.76 -7.60
C SER A 128 0.15 20.84 -6.58
N PRO A 129 0.81 20.55 -5.44
CA PRO A 129 1.08 19.21 -4.91
C PRO A 129 -0.13 18.54 -4.24
N SER A 130 -1.10 18.06 -5.01
CA SER A 130 -2.32 17.49 -4.41
C SER A 130 -3.02 16.49 -5.32
N VAL A 131 -2.26 15.60 -5.92
CA VAL A 131 -2.80 14.63 -6.86
C VAL A 131 -2.75 13.28 -6.25
N CYS A 132 -3.83 13.06 -5.56
CA CYS A 132 -4.08 11.95 -4.71
C CYS A 132 -5.54 12.14 -4.41
N THR A 133 -6.38 11.16 -4.74
CA THR A 133 -7.82 11.25 -4.58
C THR A 133 -8.14 11.65 -3.14
N LYS A 134 -8.33 12.95 -2.90
CA LYS A 134 -8.45 13.52 -1.55
C LYS A 134 -9.88 13.29 -1.11
N VAL A 135 -10.13 12.18 -0.46
CA VAL A 135 -11.42 11.94 0.19
C VAL A 135 -11.39 12.60 1.55
N GLN A 136 -12.15 13.68 1.72
CA GLN A 136 -12.24 14.39 3.00
C GLN A 136 -13.37 13.76 3.83
N LEU A 137 -13.00 13.09 4.92
CA LEU A 137 -13.93 12.45 5.84
C LEU A 137 -14.50 13.48 6.83
N ASN A 138 -15.78 13.35 7.19
CA ASN A 138 -16.40 14.17 8.23
C ASN A 138 -15.86 13.78 9.61
N LYS A 139 -15.69 14.78 10.49
CA LYS A 139 -15.37 14.52 11.91
C LYS A 139 -16.51 13.72 12.54
N PRO A 140 -16.23 12.66 13.32
CA PRO A 140 -17.21 12.14 14.24
C PRO A 140 -17.38 13.16 15.35
N TYR A 141 -18.56 13.77 15.45
CA TYR A 141 -19.14 14.02 16.76
C TYR A 141 -19.78 12.70 17.21
#